data_AF-A0AAV2EYR9-F1
#
_entry.id   AF-A0AAV2EYR9-F1
#
_cell.length_a   1.000
_cell.length_b   1.000
_cell.length_c   1.000
_cell.angle_alpha   90.00
_cell.angle_beta   90.00
_cell.angle_gamma   90.00
#
_symmetry.space_group_name_H-M   'P 1'
#
loop_
_entity.id
_entity.type
_entity.pdbx_description
1 polymer ?
#
loop_
_entity_poly.entity_id
_entity_poly.type
_entity_poly.pdbx_seq_one_letter_code
_entity_poly.pdbx_strand_id
1 'polypeptide(L)'
;MDLCKALPGAFPAVVAGAVRALFEKIADLDMECRNRLILWFSHHLSNFQFIWPWEEWAYVLNLPKWAPQRVFVQEVLEREVRLSYWEKVKQSIENAPALEELLPPKGSPNFKYSVEDGREKTEYHAISAELSNKVKGRATAREVIAWIEETVLPAHGFESTLSVIVQILLDIGSKSFTHLITVLERYGQVITRLCPDLEKQILLIAEVSSYWENSTQMTALAIDRMMGYRLLSNLAIIKWVFSPPNIEQFHISDRPWEILGNAISKTYNRMSDLRKEVLSLKKNVLVAEEAAARAKAELDASESKLTLMNGEPVMGNSPVKMKRLKSHADKAK
;
A
#
# COMPACT_ATOMS: atom_id res chain seq x y z
N MET A 1 11.22 20.12 -16.83
CA MET A 1 10.57 21.42 -16.55
C MET A 1 11.56 22.57 -16.65
N ASP A 2 12.70 22.51 -15.97
CA ASP A 2 13.66 23.61 -15.97
C ASP A 2 14.21 23.94 -17.35
N LEU A 3 14.39 22.94 -18.22
CA LEU A 3 14.76 23.17 -19.63
C LEU A 3 13.69 23.92 -20.42
N CYS A 4 12.39 23.69 -20.16
CA CYS A 4 11.31 24.48 -20.78
C CYS A 4 11.34 25.94 -20.31
N LYS A 5 11.72 26.18 -19.04
CA LYS A 5 11.88 27.53 -18.49
C LYS A 5 13.13 28.23 -19.02
N ALA A 6 14.23 27.50 -19.18
CA ALA A 6 15.50 28.01 -19.68
C ALA A 6 15.44 28.35 -21.19
N LEU A 7 14.67 27.59 -21.97
CA LEU A 7 14.58 27.73 -23.43
C LEU A 7 13.11 27.72 -23.91
N PRO A 8 12.28 28.72 -23.53
CA PRO A 8 10.84 28.70 -23.76
C PRO A 8 10.44 28.74 -25.25
N GLY A 9 11.28 29.33 -26.11
CA GLY A 9 11.00 29.43 -27.55
C GLY A 9 11.37 28.19 -28.38
N ALA A 10 12.06 27.21 -27.81
CA ALA A 10 12.59 26.06 -28.55
C ALA A 10 12.31 24.72 -27.88
N PHE A 11 12.60 24.59 -26.58
CA PHE A 11 12.55 23.30 -25.91
C PHE A 11 11.14 22.70 -25.79
N PRO A 12 10.06 23.46 -25.54
CA PRO A 12 8.71 22.91 -25.55
C PRO A 12 8.34 22.21 -26.87
N ALA A 13 8.74 22.78 -28.01
CA ALA A 13 8.48 22.18 -29.32
C ALA A 13 9.22 20.84 -29.50
N VAL A 14 10.48 20.77 -29.04
CA VAL A 14 11.28 19.53 -29.06
C VAL A 14 10.64 18.46 -28.18
N VAL A 15 10.19 18.81 -26.97
CA VAL A 15 9.51 17.87 -26.07
C VAL A 15 8.22 17.36 -26.70
N ALA A 16 7.39 18.25 -27.24
CA ALA A 16 6.15 17.87 -27.90
C ALA A 16 6.40 16.94 -29.11
N GLY A 17 7.44 17.21 -29.91
CA GLY A 17 7.88 16.33 -31.00
C GLY A 17 8.34 14.96 -30.51
N ALA A 18 9.10 14.91 -29.42
CA ALA A 18 9.56 13.65 -28.82
C ALA A 18 8.40 12.80 -28.29
N VAL A 19 7.41 13.43 -27.63
CA VAL A 19 6.21 12.73 -27.15
C VAL A 19 5.41 12.14 -28.31
N ARG A 20 5.21 12.91 -29.39
CA ARG A 20 4.53 12.40 -30.60
C ARG A 20 5.26 11.20 -31.19
N ALA A 21 6.58 11.30 -31.35
CA ALA A 21 7.39 10.19 -31.89
C ALA A 21 7.33 8.93 -30.99
N LEU A 22 7.34 9.10 -29.67
CA LEU A 22 7.19 7.99 -28.72
C LEU A 22 5.78 7.39 -28.75
N PHE A 23 4.75 8.23 -28.88
CA PHE A 23 3.36 7.79 -28.99
C PHE A 23 3.08 7.02 -30.28
N GLU A 24 3.65 7.45 -31.41
CA GLU A 24 3.57 6.72 -32.68
C GLU A 24 4.20 5.33 -32.59
N LYS A 25 5.33 5.22 -31.89
CA LYS A 25 6.10 3.95 -31.72
C LYS A 25 5.77 3.23 -30.42
N ILE A 26 4.68 3.58 -29.75
CA ILE A 26 4.41 3.08 -28.41
C ILE A 26 4.21 1.56 -28.38
N ALA A 27 3.75 0.96 -29.48
CA ALA A 27 3.65 -0.49 -29.64
C ALA A 27 5.01 -1.21 -29.65
N ASP A 28 6.09 -0.51 -30.01
CA ASP A 28 7.47 -1.03 -30.03
C ASP A 28 8.17 -0.82 -28.68
N LEU A 29 7.65 0.07 -27.83
CA LEU A 29 8.20 0.31 -26.50
C LEU A 29 7.89 -0.87 -25.58
N ASP A 30 8.85 -1.22 -24.72
CA ASP A 30 8.61 -2.14 -23.61
C ASP A 30 7.55 -1.60 -22.65
N MET A 31 6.81 -2.48 -21.97
CA MET A 31 5.74 -2.10 -21.04
C MET A 31 6.22 -1.18 -19.92
N GLU A 32 7.42 -1.41 -19.38
CA GLU A 32 8.00 -0.54 -18.36
C GLU A 32 8.31 0.85 -18.92
N CYS A 33 8.78 0.94 -20.17
CA CYS A 33 9.01 2.22 -20.85
C CYS A 33 7.70 2.96 -21.10
N ARG A 34 6.63 2.26 -21.50
CA ARG A 34 5.28 2.85 -21.65
C ARG A 34 4.79 3.41 -20.33
N ASN A 35 4.90 2.66 -19.24
CA ASN A 35 4.46 3.11 -17.92
C ASN A 35 5.24 4.35 -17.46
N ARG A 36 6.57 4.36 -17.64
CA ARG A 36 7.38 5.55 -17.34
C ARG A 36 6.98 6.76 -18.18
N LEU A 37 6.65 6.56 -19.45
CA LEU A 37 6.17 7.63 -20.32
C LEU A 37 4.82 8.17 -19.83
N ILE A 38 3.87 7.30 -19.45
CA ILE A 38 2.59 7.68 -18.86
C ILE A 38 2.81 8.54 -17.62
N LEU A 39 3.58 8.04 -16.64
CA LEU A 39 3.85 8.72 -15.38
C LEU A 39 4.56 10.07 -15.59
N TRP A 40 5.55 10.10 -16.47
CA TRP A 40 6.27 11.33 -16.79
C TRP A 40 5.37 12.33 -17.52
N PHE A 41 4.56 11.88 -18.49
CA PHE A 41 3.77 12.76 -19.33
C PHE A 41 2.58 13.34 -18.56
N SER A 42 1.85 12.54 -17.78
CA SER A 42 0.77 13.05 -16.91
C SER A 42 1.30 14.05 -15.88
N HIS A 43 2.47 13.78 -15.29
CA HIS A 43 3.12 14.72 -14.38
C HIS A 43 3.63 15.97 -15.10
N HIS A 44 4.11 15.84 -16.35
CA HIS A 44 4.50 16.98 -17.16
C HIS A 44 3.30 17.89 -17.41
N LEU A 45 2.19 17.34 -17.92
CA LEU A 45 0.98 18.07 -18.22
C LEU A 45 0.38 18.76 -16.98
N SER A 46 0.42 18.13 -15.80
CA SER A 46 -0.05 18.76 -14.56
C SER A 46 0.71 20.04 -14.20
N ASN A 47 1.96 20.20 -14.67
CA ASN A 47 2.75 21.42 -14.46
C ASN A 47 2.51 22.49 -15.55
N PHE A 48 1.81 22.15 -16.63
CA PHE A 48 1.46 23.04 -17.75
C PHE A 48 -0.06 23.12 -17.95
N GLN A 49 -0.82 23.12 -16.84
CA GLN A 49 -2.28 23.31 -16.82
C GLN A 49 -3.07 22.25 -17.62
N PHE A 50 -2.51 21.04 -17.78
CA PHE A 50 -3.11 19.93 -18.50
C PHE A 50 -3.32 20.19 -20.01
N ILE A 51 -2.57 21.14 -20.59
CA ILE A 51 -2.75 21.55 -21.99
C ILE A 51 -2.03 20.60 -22.93
N TRP A 52 -2.80 19.96 -23.82
CA TRP A 52 -2.29 19.16 -24.94
C TRP A 52 -3.29 19.22 -26.12
N PRO A 53 -2.82 19.16 -27.39
CA PRO A 53 -3.70 19.06 -28.56
C PRO A 53 -4.33 17.65 -28.68
N TRP A 54 -5.25 17.35 -27.77
CA TRP A 54 -5.92 16.06 -27.65
C TRP A 54 -6.67 15.61 -28.92
N GLU A 55 -7.10 16.56 -29.75
CA GLU A 55 -7.75 16.29 -31.03
C GLU A 55 -6.87 15.47 -31.97
N GLU A 56 -5.54 15.60 -31.88
CA GLU A 56 -4.58 14.82 -32.66
C GLU A 56 -4.66 13.32 -32.34
N TRP A 57 -5.12 12.97 -31.14
CA TRP A 57 -5.19 11.59 -30.63
C TRP A 57 -6.61 11.06 -30.50
N ALA A 58 -7.64 11.82 -30.88
CA ALA A 58 -9.03 11.39 -30.79
C ALA A 58 -9.31 10.07 -31.55
N TYR A 59 -8.54 9.77 -32.59
CA TYR A 59 -8.66 8.55 -33.39
C TYR A 59 -8.45 7.25 -32.59
N VAL A 60 -7.80 7.30 -31.42
CA VAL A 60 -7.52 6.10 -30.62
C VAL A 60 -8.78 5.38 -30.16
N LEU A 61 -9.92 6.05 -30.12
CA LEU A 61 -11.22 5.43 -29.79
C LEU A 61 -11.67 4.41 -30.83
N ASN A 62 -11.24 4.59 -32.08
CA ASN A 62 -11.52 3.65 -33.17
C ASN A 62 -10.61 2.40 -33.09
N LEU A 63 -9.60 2.41 -32.22
CA LEU A 63 -8.73 1.27 -32.00
C LEU A 63 -9.32 0.31 -30.97
N PRO A 64 -8.95 -0.99 -31.02
CA PRO A 64 -9.32 -1.95 -29.98
C PRO A 64 -8.92 -1.46 -28.57
N LYS A 65 -9.66 -1.88 -27.54
CA LYS A 65 -9.41 -1.48 -26.14
C LYS A 65 -7.98 -1.78 -25.67
N TRP A 66 -7.38 -2.83 -26.21
CA TRP A 66 -6.02 -3.27 -25.93
C TRP A 66 -4.93 -2.61 -26.78
N ALA A 67 -5.29 -1.67 -27.66
CA ALA A 67 -4.32 -0.99 -28.50
C ALA A 67 -3.41 -0.09 -27.62
N PRO A 68 -2.07 -0.22 -27.72
CA PRO A 68 -1.14 0.53 -26.86
C PRO A 68 -1.36 2.05 -26.83
N GLN A 69 -1.72 2.66 -27.96
CA GLN A 69 -2.04 4.09 -28.04
C GLN A 69 -3.32 4.46 -27.26
N ARG A 70 -4.37 3.63 -27.35
CA ARG A 70 -5.61 3.84 -26.61
C ARG A 70 -5.38 3.69 -25.11
N VAL A 71 -4.67 2.63 -24.70
CA VAL A 71 -4.31 2.39 -23.30
C VAL A 71 -3.46 3.52 -22.76
N PHE A 72 -2.51 4.04 -23.54
CA PHE A 72 -1.70 5.19 -23.15
C PHE A 72 -2.54 6.43 -22.85
N VAL A 73 -3.46 6.82 -23.75
CA VAL A 73 -4.33 7.98 -23.52
C VAL A 73 -5.21 7.77 -22.29
N GLN A 74 -5.83 6.59 -22.16
CA GLN A 74 -6.65 6.23 -21.00
C GLN A 74 -5.86 6.34 -19.68
N GLU A 75 -4.66 5.76 -19.62
CA GLU A 75 -3.82 5.79 -18.42
C GLU A 75 -3.25 7.18 -18.12
N VAL A 76 -2.95 8.00 -19.13
CA VAL A 76 -2.56 9.41 -18.91
C VAL A 76 -3.70 10.18 -18.28
N LEU A 77 -4.92 10.07 -18.82
CA LEU A 77 -6.11 10.74 -18.27
C LEU A 77 -6.43 10.25 -16.86
N GLU A 78 -6.32 8.94 -16.60
CA GLU A 78 -6.44 8.34 -15.26
C GLU A 78 -5.47 9.02 -14.27
N ARG A 79 -4.20 9.17 -14.65
CA ARG A 79 -3.16 9.76 -13.81
C ARG A 79 -3.34 11.27 -13.65
N GLU A 80 -3.80 11.99 -14.66
CA GLU A 80 -4.14 13.40 -14.56
C GLU A 80 -5.28 13.65 -13.58
N VAL A 81 -6.31 12.78 -13.57
CA VAL A 81 -7.41 12.87 -12.59
C VAL A 81 -6.89 12.64 -11.17
N ARG A 82 -5.95 11.71 -10.96
CA ARG A 82 -5.30 11.52 -9.65
C ARG A 82 -4.46 12.72 -9.21
N LEU A 83 -3.93 13.50 -10.15
CA LEU A 83 -3.13 14.71 -9.90
C LEU A 83 -3.99 15.99 -9.80
N SER A 84 -5.30 15.88 -10.04
CA SER A 84 -6.25 16.98 -10.14
C SER A 84 -7.63 16.53 -9.64
N TYR A 85 -8.70 17.05 -10.23
CA TYR A 85 -10.06 16.55 -10.07
C TYR A 85 -10.71 16.35 -11.43
N TRP A 86 -11.68 15.44 -11.48
CA TRP A 86 -12.30 14.96 -12.72
C TRP A 86 -12.76 16.09 -13.66
N GLU A 87 -13.48 17.09 -13.13
CA GLU A 87 -13.99 18.21 -13.94
C GLU A 87 -12.85 19.04 -14.58
N LYS A 88 -11.69 19.16 -13.92
CA LYS A 88 -10.56 19.90 -14.48
C LYS A 88 -9.93 19.18 -15.67
N VAL A 89 -9.84 17.85 -15.59
CA VAL A 89 -9.29 17.01 -16.67
C VAL A 89 -10.29 16.86 -17.81
N LYS A 90 -11.59 16.79 -17.51
CA LYS A 90 -12.62 16.92 -18.54
C LYS A 90 -12.50 18.23 -19.32
N GLN A 91 -12.30 19.34 -18.61
CA GLN A 91 -12.10 20.65 -19.26
C GLN A 91 -10.86 20.65 -20.17
N SER A 92 -9.77 19.95 -19.81
CA SER A 92 -8.56 19.96 -20.63
C SER A 92 -8.69 19.21 -21.95
N ILE A 93 -9.72 18.38 -22.12
CA ILE A 93 -10.02 17.63 -23.35
C ILE A 93 -11.24 18.19 -24.13
N GLU A 94 -11.69 19.42 -23.84
CA GLU A 94 -12.86 20.04 -24.51
C GLU A 94 -12.72 20.13 -26.04
N ASN A 95 -11.49 20.21 -26.55
CA ASN A 95 -11.15 20.16 -27.98
C ASN A 95 -11.32 18.76 -28.60
N ALA A 96 -11.47 17.71 -27.80
CA ALA A 96 -11.59 16.33 -28.22
C ALA A 96 -12.67 15.58 -27.38
N PRO A 97 -13.95 15.98 -27.48
CA PRO A 97 -15.01 15.51 -26.57
C PRO A 97 -15.22 13.99 -26.59
N ALA A 98 -14.89 13.31 -27.68
CA ALA A 98 -14.96 11.85 -27.76
C ALA A 98 -14.07 11.16 -26.70
N LEU A 99 -12.94 11.78 -26.31
CA LEU A 99 -12.04 11.23 -25.31
C LEU A 99 -12.62 11.20 -23.89
N GLU A 100 -13.78 11.83 -23.65
CA GLU A 100 -14.51 11.70 -22.38
C GLU A 100 -14.83 10.21 -22.07
N GLU A 101 -14.99 9.37 -23.09
CA GLU A 101 -15.17 7.91 -22.93
C GLU A 101 -13.96 7.20 -22.31
N LEU A 102 -12.77 7.82 -22.34
CA LEU A 102 -11.53 7.28 -21.77
C LEU A 102 -11.21 7.86 -20.40
N LEU A 103 -11.99 8.82 -19.89
CA LEU A 103 -11.82 9.29 -18.52
C LEU A 103 -12.17 8.18 -17.53
N PRO A 104 -11.53 8.14 -16.35
CA PRO A 104 -12.03 7.32 -15.25
C PRO A 104 -13.51 7.58 -15.00
N PRO A 105 -14.26 6.57 -14.54
CA PRO A 105 -15.56 6.80 -13.94
C PRO A 105 -15.46 7.89 -12.86
N LYS A 106 -16.50 8.73 -12.73
CA LYS A 106 -16.57 9.65 -11.59
C LYS A 106 -16.53 8.83 -10.31
N GLY A 107 -15.47 9.01 -9.51
CA GLY A 107 -15.06 8.10 -8.43
C GLY A 107 -15.99 8.02 -7.22
N SER A 108 -17.22 7.55 -7.41
CA SER A 108 -18.11 7.13 -6.34
C SER A 108 -17.80 5.68 -5.93
N PRO A 109 -17.89 5.35 -4.63
CA PRO A 109 -17.82 3.97 -4.21
C PRO A 109 -18.99 3.14 -4.79
N ASN A 110 -18.71 1.89 -5.16
CA ASN A 110 -19.74 0.91 -5.52
C ASN A 110 -20.24 0.19 -4.27
N PHE A 111 -21.07 0.88 -3.48
CA PHE A 111 -21.66 0.31 -2.26
C PHE A 111 -22.87 -0.57 -2.60
N LYS A 112 -22.74 -1.88 -2.37
CA LYS A 112 -23.76 -2.89 -2.75
C LYS A 112 -25.09 -2.78 -1.98
N TYR A 113 -25.07 -2.13 -0.82
CA TYR A 113 -26.18 -2.11 0.15
C TYR A 113 -26.75 -0.69 0.36
N SER A 114 -26.60 0.20 -0.64
CA SER A 114 -27.30 1.48 -0.64
C SER A 114 -28.81 1.25 -0.67
N VAL A 115 -29.55 2.11 0.04
CA VAL A 115 -31.02 2.10 0.07
C VAL A 115 -31.61 2.70 -1.23
N GLU A 116 -30.79 3.36 -2.03
CA GLU A 116 -31.18 3.92 -3.32
C GLU A 116 -31.08 2.88 -4.45
N ASP A 117 -32.01 2.97 -5.41
CA ASP A 117 -32.29 2.08 -6.55
C ASP A 117 -33.11 0.82 -6.29
N GLY A 118 -34.36 0.97 -5.83
CA GLY A 118 -35.46 0.02 -6.13
C GLY A 118 -35.28 -1.44 -5.73
N ARG A 119 -34.20 -1.78 -5.01
CA ARG A 119 -33.88 -3.10 -4.50
C ARG A 119 -34.70 -3.32 -3.23
N GLU A 120 -35.29 -4.49 -3.10
CA GLU A 120 -36.03 -4.87 -1.90
C GLU A 120 -35.17 -4.67 -0.65
N LYS A 121 -35.78 -4.23 0.45
CA LYS A 121 -35.12 -4.19 1.76
C LYS A 121 -34.73 -5.61 2.15
N THR A 122 -33.51 -6.00 1.81
CA THR A 122 -32.92 -7.27 2.21
C THR A 122 -32.49 -7.21 3.67
N GLU A 123 -32.35 -8.39 4.29
CA GLU A 123 -31.82 -8.56 5.66
C GLU A 123 -30.43 -7.90 5.84
N TYR A 124 -29.66 -7.75 4.76
CA TYR A 124 -28.39 -7.04 4.74
C TYR A 124 -28.48 -5.55 5.07
N HIS A 125 -29.63 -4.90 4.85
CA HIS A 125 -29.85 -3.52 5.28
C HIS A 125 -29.93 -3.41 6.80
N ALA A 126 -30.50 -4.42 7.48
CA ALA A 126 -30.55 -4.45 8.93
C ALA A 126 -29.14 -4.62 9.52
N ILE A 127 -28.34 -5.52 8.93
CA ILE A 127 -26.92 -5.70 9.29
C ILE A 127 -26.13 -4.41 9.06
N SER A 128 -26.38 -3.73 7.93
CA SER A 128 -25.76 -2.43 7.60
C SER A 128 -26.08 -1.35 8.63
N ALA A 129 -27.37 -1.20 8.96
CA ALA A 129 -27.81 -0.25 9.98
C ALA A 129 -27.21 -0.58 11.36
N GLU A 130 -27.23 -1.86 11.75
CA GLU A 130 -26.71 -2.30 13.05
C GLU A 130 -25.18 -2.11 13.15
N LEU A 131 -24.40 -2.54 12.16
CA LEU A 131 -22.95 -2.32 12.16
C LEU A 131 -22.61 -0.82 12.15
N SER A 132 -23.31 -0.03 11.33
CA SER A 132 -23.17 1.43 11.31
C SER A 132 -23.42 2.05 12.69
N ASN A 133 -24.47 1.59 13.39
CA ASN A 133 -24.80 2.05 14.73
C ASN A 133 -23.74 1.64 15.76
N LYS A 134 -23.23 0.40 15.70
CA LYS A 134 -22.12 -0.04 16.58
C LYS A 134 -20.87 0.79 16.34
N VAL A 135 -20.51 1.07 15.08
CA VAL A 135 -19.31 1.85 14.73
C VAL A 135 -19.46 3.31 15.17
N LYS A 136 -20.60 3.95 14.90
CA LYS A 136 -20.92 5.31 15.37
C LYS A 136 -20.99 5.39 16.90
N GLY A 137 -21.57 4.36 17.51
CA GLY A 137 -21.63 4.13 18.96
C GLY A 137 -20.30 3.76 19.59
N ARG A 138 -19.20 3.72 18.81
CA ARG A 138 -17.84 3.49 19.29
C ARG A 138 -17.62 2.12 19.93
N ALA A 139 -18.42 1.12 19.56
CA ALA A 139 -18.22 -0.26 19.98
C ALA A 139 -16.78 -0.71 19.70
N THR A 140 -16.25 -1.52 20.60
CA THR A 140 -14.92 -2.11 20.47
C THR A 140 -14.90 -3.15 19.37
N ALA A 141 -13.72 -3.42 18.78
CA ALA A 141 -13.58 -4.48 17.79
C ALA A 141 -14.03 -5.85 18.32
N ARG A 142 -13.85 -6.13 19.62
CA ARG A 142 -14.27 -7.38 20.26
C ARG A 142 -15.80 -7.53 20.29
N GLU A 143 -16.52 -6.46 20.62
CA GLU A 143 -17.99 -6.46 20.61
C GLU A 143 -18.53 -6.66 19.20
N VAL A 144 -17.90 -6.04 18.20
CA VAL A 144 -18.28 -6.23 16.79
C VAL A 144 -17.99 -7.67 16.34
N ILE A 145 -16.84 -8.24 16.71
CA ILE A 145 -16.50 -9.64 16.42
C ILE A 145 -17.52 -10.59 17.03
N ALA A 146 -17.84 -10.44 18.31
CA ALA A 146 -18.81 -11.30 18.99
C ALA A 146 -20.17 -11.26 18.29
N TRP A 147 -20.68 -10.07 17.97
CA TRP A 147 -21.92 -9.92 17.22
C TRP A 147 -21.89 -10.58 15.84
N ILE A 148 -20.78 -10.48 15.11
CA ILE A 148 -20.64 -11.14 13.81
C ILE A 148 -20.68 -12.66 13.96
N GLU A 149 -19.96 -13.22 14.94
CA GLU A 149 -19.86 -14.67 15.17
C GLU A 149 -21.15 -15.28 15.70
N GLU A 150 -21.89 -14.56 16.55
CA GLU A 150 -23.11 -15.03 17.19
C GLU A 150 -24.34 -14.84 16.32
N THR A 151 -24.39 -13.79 15.51
CA THR A 151 -25.61 -13.39 14.78
C THR A 151 -25.45 -13.47 13.27
N VAL A 152 -24.43 -12.83 12.70
CA VAL A 152 -24.35 -12.61 11.25
C VAL A 152 -23.86 -13.86 10.53
N LEU A 153 -22.74 -14.43 11.00
CA LEU A 153 -22.09 -15.57 10.37
C LEU A 153 -22.96 -16.84 10.37
N PRO A 154 -23.65 -17.21 11.47
CA PRO A 154 -24.52 -18.38 11.47
C PRO A 154 -25.74 -18.21 10.57
N ALA A 155 -26.27 -16.98 10.43
CA ALA A 155 -27.47 -16.71 9.66
C ALA A 155 -27.23 -16.64 8.15
N HIS A 156 -26.09 -16.09 7.71
CA HIS A 156 -25.86 -15.76 6.29
C HIS A 156 -24.69 -16.51 5.65
N GLY A 157 -23.91 -17.26 6.43
CA GLY A 157 -22.69 -17.91 5.96
C GLY A 157 -21.55 -16.93 5.68
N PHE A 158 -20.38 -17.49 5.35
CA PHE A 158 -19.13 -16.75 5.32
C PHE A 158 -19.07 -15.68 4.21
N GLU A 159 -19.37 -16.03 2.96
CA GLU A 159 -19.19 -15.11 1.82
C GLU A 159 -20.07 -13.87 1.93
N SER A 160 -21.36 -14.05 2.27
CA SER A 160 -22.27 -12.94 2.49
C SER A 160 -21.85 -12.09 3.69
N THR A 161 -21.40 -12.72 4.78
CA THR A 161 -20.89 -12.01 5.97
C THR A 161 -19.65 -11.19 5.62
N LEU A 162 -18.70 -11.76 4.88
CA LEU A 162 -17.50 -11.06 4.43
C LEU A 162 -17.89 -9.85 3.58
N SER A 163 -18.74 -10.04 2.56
CA SER A 163 -19.14 -8.97 1.66
C SER A 163 -19.82 -7.83 2.42
N VAL A 164 -20.84 -8.14 3.24
CA VAL A 164 -21.59 -7.10 3.95
C VAL A 164 -20.71 -6.32 4.91
N ILE A 165 -19.94 -7.00 5.77
CA ILE A 165 -19.11 -6.34 6.78
C ILE A 165 -18.01 -5.48 6.14
N VAL A 166 -17.32 -6.00 5.12
CA VAL A 166 -16.24 -5.26 4.45
C VAL A 166 -16.79 -4.04 3.72
N GLN A 167 -17.89 -4.19 2.96
CA GLN A 167 -18.55 -3.08 2.25
C GLN A 167 -18.94 -1.95 3.20
N ILE A 168 -19.55 -2.28 4.35
CA ILE A 168 -19.96 -1.27 5.33
C ILE A 168 -18.76 -0.57 5.97
N LEU A 169 -17.71 -1.32 6.35
CA LEU A 169 -16.51 -0.71 6.92
C LEU A 169 -15.82 0.24 5.91
N LEU A 170 -15.75 -0.15 4.64
CA LEU A 170 -15.22 0.70 3.58
C LEU A 170 -16.10 1.93 3.34
N ASP A 171 -17.43 1.77 3.40
CA ASP A 171 -18.41 2.85 3.26
C ASP A 171 -18.29 3.90 4.36
N ILE A 172 -18.19 3.45 5.62
CA ILE A 172 -17.93 4.34 6.76
C ILE A 172 -16.61 5.11 6.59
N GLY A 173 -15.61 4.47 5.98
CA GLY A 173 -14.29 5.06 5.72
C GLY A 173 -14.16 5.84 4.40
N SER A 174 -15.21 5.91 3.58
CA SER A 174 -15.10 6.31 2.17
C SER A 174 -14.86 7.80 1.94
N LYS A 175 -15.20 8.65 2.92
CA LYS A 175 -15.16 10.12 2.80
C LYS A 175 -13.77 10.68 2.45
N SER A 176 -12.71 10.09 3.00
CA SER A 176 -11.33 10.45 2.64
C SER A 176 -10.36 9.36 3.06
N PHE A 177 -9.13 9.42 2.55
CA PHE A 177 -8.05 8.51 2.94
C PHE A 177 -7.83 8.41 4.45
N THR A 178 -7.93 9.54 5.18
CA THR A 178 -7.80 9.55 6.64
C THR A 178 -8.94 8.81 7.34
N HIS A 179 -10.17 8.90 6.81
CA HIS A 179 -11.32 8.17 7.37
C HIS A 179 -11.13 6.67 7.18
N LEU A 180 -10.70 6.23 6.00
CA LEU A 180 -10.38 4.84 5.75
C LEU A 180 -9.31 4.32 6.71
N ILE A 181 -8.21 5.06 6.88
CA ILE A 181 -7.14 4.72 7.83
C ILE A 181 -7.70 4.59 9.25
N THR A 182 -8.52 5.54 9.70
CA THR A 182 -9.13 5.53 11.03
C THR A 182 -10.00 4.28 11.25
N VAL A 183 -10.77 3.87 10.23
CA VAL A 183 -11.58 2.66 10.30
C VAL A 183 -10.70 1.41 10.35
N LEU A 184 -9.66 1.32 9.51
CA LEU A 184 -8.75 0.17 9.47
C LEU A 184 -7.95 0.01 10.78
N GLU A 185 -7.50 1.11 11.40
CA GLU A 185 -6.80 1.07 12.69
C GLU A 185 -7.71 0.56 13.81
N ARG A 186 -8.97 0.99 13.80
CA ARG A 186 -9.92 0.67 14.87
C ARG A 186 -10.54 -0.71 14.74
N TYR A 187 -10.90 -1.11 13.52
CA TYR A 187 -11.67 -2.32 13.23
C TYR A 187 -10.88 -3.35 12.42
N GLY A 188 -9.58 -3.14 12.17
CA GLY A 188 -8.74 -4.09 11.46
C GLY A 188 -8.74 -5.49 12.09
N GLN A 189 -8.87 -5.59 13.41
CA GLN A 189 -9.01 -6.88 14.10
C GLN A 189 -10.26 -7.66 13.68
N VAL A 190 -11.36 -6.97 13.34
CA VAL A 190 -12.58 -7.58 12.79
C VAL A 190 -12.26 -8.25 11.46
N ILE A 191 -11.53 -7.54 10.59
CA ILE A 191 -11.09 -8.03 9.28
C ILE A 191 -10.13 -9.21 9.43
N THR A 192 -9.13 -9.13 10.31
CA THR A 192 -8.21 -10.26 10.59
C THR A 192 -8.96 -11.48 11.12
N ARG A 193 -9.99 -11.28 11.96
CA ARG A 193 -10.77 -12.38 12.51
C ARG A 193 -11.64 -13.07 11.45
N LEU A 194 -12.22 -12.29 10.55
CA LEU A 194 -12.97 -12.78 9.40
C LEU A 194 -12.08 -13.49 8.37
N CYS A 195 -10.86 -12.98 8.14
CA CYS A 195 -9.95 -13.46 7.10
C CYS A 195 -8.61 -13.99 7.65
N PRO A 196 -8.61 -15.07 8.45
CA PRO A 196 -7.40 -15.59 9.08
C PRO A 196 -6.43 -16.27 8.10
N ASP A 197 -6.93 -16.78 6.98
CA ASP A 197 -6.16 -17.59 6.03
C ASP A 197 -6.05 -16.93 4.65
N LEU A 198 -5.16 -17.51 3.83
CA LEU A 198 -4.79 -17.00 2.52
C LEU A 198 -5.98 -16.89 1.56
N GLU A 199 -6.86 -17.90 1.52
CA GLU A 199 -7.98 -17.92 0.57
C GLU A 199 -9.02 -16.87 0.96
N LYS A 200 -9.30 -16.70 2.25
CA LYS A 200 -10.19 -15.63 2.73
C LYS A 200 -9.60 -14.23 2.51
N GLN A 201 -8.29 -14.06 2.62
CA GLN A 201 -7.63 -12.80 2.29
C GLN A 201 -7.73 -12.46 0.79
N ILE A 202 -7.72 -13.45 -0.11
CA ILE A 202 -7.95 -13.22 -1.55
C ILE A 202 -9.38 -12.73 -1.80
N LEU A 203 -10.37 -13.35 -1.14
CA LEU A 203 -11.77 -12.91 -1.20
C LEU A 203 -11.96 -11.49 -0.65
N LEU A 204 -11.27 -11.15 0.43
CA LEU A 204 -11.24 -9.79 0.98
C LEU A 204 -10.72 -8.77 -0.03
N ILE A 205 -9.61 -9.08 -0.73
CA ILE A 205 -9.06 -8.19 -1.75
C ILE A 205 -10.05 -8.03 -2.91
N ALA A 206 -10.72 -9.11 -3.33
CA ALA A 206 -11.76 -9.06 -4.36
C ALA A 206 -12.92 -8.15 -3.93
N GLU A 207 -13.36 -8.22 -2.67
CA GLU A 207 -14.43 -7.36 -2.16
C GLU A 207 -14.01 -5.89 -2.09
N VAL A 208 -12.78 -5.60 -1.62
CA VAL A 208 -12.22 -4.23 -1.62
C VAL A 208 -12.13 -3.68 -3.05
N SER A 209 -11.70 -4.52 -3.99
CA SER A 209 -11.57 -4.17 -5.40
C SER A 209 -12.92 -3.89 -6.05
N SER A 210 -13.97 -4.64 -5.68
CA SER A 210 -15.34 -4.43 -6.12
C SER A 210 -15.93 -3.13 -5.56
N TYR A 211 -15.71 -2.86 -4.27
CA TYR A 211 -16.19 -1.62 -3.65
C TYR A 211 -15.58 -0.36 -4.31
N TRP A 212 -14.28 -0.40 -4.63
CA TRP A 212 -13.57 0.69 -5.29
C TRP A 212 -13.40 0.48 -6.80
N GLU A 213 -14.31 -0.22 -7.48
CA GLU A 213 -14.17 -0.55 -8.90
C GLU A 213 -13.97 0.70 -9.77
N ASN A 214 -14.67 1.79 -9.44
CA ASN A 214 -14.65 3.08 -10.13
C ASN A 214 -13.47 3.98 -9.73
N SER A 215 -12.58 3.53 -8.85
CA SER A 215 -11.41 4.29 -8.44
C SER A 215 -10.20 3.37 -8.29
N THR A 216 -9.36 3.38 -9.33
CA THR A 216 -8.10 2.63 -9.33
C THR A 216 -7.16 3.11 -8.21
N GLN A 217 -7.13 4.42 -7.94
CA GLN A 217 -6.34 5.03 -6.86
C GLN A 217 -6.80 4.56 -5.48
N MET A 218 -8.11 4.62 -5.20
CA MET A 218 -8.64 4.17 -3.90
C MET A 218 -8.41 2.68 -3.70
N THR A 219 -8.58 1.86 -4.75
CA THR A 219 -8.27 0.42 -4.68
C THR A 219 -6.82 0.19 -4.29
N ALA A 220 -5.89 0.77 -5.04
CA ALA A 220 -4.46 0.58 -4.82
C ALA A 220 -4.06 1.02 -3.41
N LEU A 221 -4.57 2.18 -2.95
CA LEU A 221 -4.28 2.67 -1.62
C LEU A 221 -4.91 1.81 -0.51
N ALA A 222 -6.15 1.37 -0.66
CA ALA A 222 -6.82 0.54 0.35
C ALA A 222 -6.05 -0.77 0.57
N ILE A 223 -5.71 -1.48 -0.51
CA ILE A 223 -4.92 -2.71 -0.46
C ILE A 223 -3.54 -2.44 0.15
N ASP A 224 -2.88 -1.35 -0.26
CA ASP A 224 -1.57 -0.95 0.26
C ASP A 224 -1.58 -0.67 1.78
N ARG A 225 -2.64 -0.03 2.28
CA ARG A 225 -2.83 0.22 3.71
C ARG A 225 -3.16 -1.04 4.47
N MET A 226 -4.04 -1.90 3.95
CA MET A 226 -4.36 -3.18 4.57
C MET A 226 -3.14 -4.10 4.66
N MET A 227 -2.25 -4.09 3.66
CA MET A 227 -0.93 -4.74 3.75
C MET A 227 -0.07 -4.12 4.85
N GLY A 228 0.00 -2.79 4.94
CA GLY A 228 0.74 -2.06 5.97
C GLY A 228 0.30 -2.39 7.40
N TYR A 229 -1.02 -2.53 7.61
CA TYR A 229 -1.63 -2.96 8.88
C TYR A 229 -1.59 -4.48 9.10
N ARG A 230 -0.98 -5.25 8.19
CA ARG A 230 -0.90 -6.72 8.23
C ARG A 230 -2.27 -7.42 8.24
N LEU A 231 -3.27 -6.79 7.65
CA LEU A 231 -4.58 -7.39 7.41
C LEU A 231 -4.55 -8.32 6.19
N LEU A 232 -3.66 -8.02 5.25
CA LEU A 232 -3.39 -8.81 4.06
C LEU A 232 -1.94 -9.28 4.05
N SER A 233 -1.72 -10.53 3.67
CA SER A 233 -0.38 -11.02 3.36
C SER A 233 0.02 -10.62 1.93
N ASN A 234 1.32 -10.43 1.72
CA ASN A 234 1.87 -10.11 0.40
C ASN A 234 1.58 -11.25 -0.60
N LEU A 235 1.56 -12.49 -0.12
CA LEU A 235 1.20 -13.66 -0.92
C LEU A 235 -0.27 -13.63 -1.38
N ALA A 236 -1.20 -13.18 -0.53
CA ALA A 236 -2.60 -13.02 -0.91
C ALA A 236 -2.74 -12.00 -2.04
N ILE A 237 -2.02 -10.86 -1.96
CA ILE A 237 -2.02 -9.83 -3.01
C ILE A 237 -1.50 -10.39 -4.33
N ILE A 238 -0.37 -11.10 -4.30
CA ILE A 238 0.20 -11.72 -5.51
C ILE A 238 -0.79 -12.72 -6.12
N LYS A 239 -1.34 -13.64 -5.32
CA LYS A 239 -2.34 -14.61 -5.79
C LYS A 239 -3.59 -13.93 -6.37
N TRP A 240 -4.07 -12.87 -5.73
CA TRP A 240 -5.21 -12.11 -6.21
C TRP A 240 -4.90 -11.42 -7.55
N VAL A 241 -3.73 -10.77 -7.70
CA VAL A 241 -3.33 -10.12 -8.97
C VAL A 241 -3.37 -11.11 -10.13
N PHE A 242 -2.88 -12.34 -9.93
CA PHE A 242 -2.88 -13.40 -10.95
C PHE A 242 -4.16 -14.26 -10.97
N SER A 243 -5.21 -13.84 -10.26
CA SER A 243 -6.49 -14.56 -10.30
C SER A 243 -7.22 -14.34 -11.65
N PRO A 244 -8.04 -15.31 -12.10
CA PRO A 244 -8.72 -15.24 -13.39
C PRO A 244 -9.45 -13.91 -13.69
N PRO A 245 -10.16 -13.27 -12.73
CA PRO A 245 -10.85 -11.99 -12.97
C PRO A 245 -9.94 -10.82 -13.38
N ASN A 246 -8.63 -10.90 -13.13
CA ASN A 246 -7.69 -9.83 -13.42
C ASN A 246 -6.91 -10.02 -14.72
N ILE A 247 -6.94 -11.22 -15.32
CA ILE A 247 -6.14 -11.54 -16.52
C ILE A 247 -6.51 -10.63 -17.70
N GLU A 248 -7.79 -10.35 -17.88
CA GLU A 248 -8.28 -9.47 -18.94
C GLU A 248 -7.85 -8.01 -18.73
N GLN A 249 -7.47 -7.62 -17.51
CA GLN A 249 -7.06 -6.24 -17.21
C GLN A 249 -5.58 -5.99 -17.52
N PHE A 250 -4.74 -7.02 -17.61
CA PHE A 250 -3.27 -6.88 -17.69
C PHE A 250 -2.76 -6.06 -18.86
N HIS A 251 -3.54 -5.97 -19.93
CA HIS A 251 -3.19 -5.28 -21.16
C HIS A 251 -4.02 -4.01 -21.42
N ILE A 252 -4.95 -3.68 -20.51
CA ILE A 252 -5.81 -2.49 -20.61
C ILE A 252 -5.75 -1.56 -19.40
N SER A 253 -5.11 -1.98 -18.30
CA SER A 253 -4.96 -1.16 -17.11
C SER A 253 -3.64 -1.39 -16.36
N ASP A 254 -3.08 -0.31 -15.80
CA ASP A 254 -1.92 -0.37 -14.91
C ASP A 254 -2.27 -0.80 -13.47
N ARG A 255 -3.56 -0.78 -13.09
CA ARG A 255 -4.01 -1.05 -11.71
C ARG A 255 -3.45 -2.35 -11.09
N PRO A 256 -3.51 -3.53 -11.75
CA PRO A 256 -2.95 -4.75 -11.17
C PRO A 256 -1.43 -4.68 -10.98
N TRP A 257 -0.74 -4.00 -11.89
CA TRP A 257 0.72 -3.83 -11.89
C TRP A 257 1.17 -2.85 -10.81
N GLU A 258 0.45 -1.74 -10.61
CA GLU A 258 0.68 -0.80 -9.51
C GLU A 258 0.54 -1.50 -8.15
N ILE A 259 -0.51 -2.30 -7.96
CA ILE A 259 -0.74 -3.06 -6.72
C ILE A 259 0.37 -4.09 -6.49
N LEU A 260 0.75 -4.84 -7.53
CA LEU A 260 1.83 -5.81 -7.47
C LEU A 260 3.18 -5.15 -7.14
N GLY A 261 3.50 -4.06 -7.84
CA GLY A 261 4.71 -3.27 -7.65
C GLY A 261 4.83 -2.72 -6.22
N ASN A 262 3.73 -2.21 -5.66
CA ASN A 262 3.66 -1.75 -4.27
C ASN A 262 3.94 -2.88 -3.28
N ALA A 263 3.32 -4.06 -3.47
CA ALA A 263 3.54 -5.23 -2.62
C ALA A 263 5.00 -5.71 -2.67
N ILE A 264 5.57 -5.87 -3.86
CA ILE A 264 6.96 -6.32 -4.03
C ILE A 264 7.93 -5.30 -3.43
N SER A 265 7.78 -4.02 -3.76
CA SER A 265 8.67 -2.95 -3.31
C SER A 265 8.69 -2.84 -1.79
N LYS A 266 7.52 -2.86 -1.14
CA LYS A 266 7.44 -2.81 0.32
C LYS A 266 8.01 -4.06 0.98
N THR A 267 7.79 -5.24 0.39
CA THR A 267 8.41 -6.49 0.87
C THR A 267 9.92 -6.39 0.81
N TYR A 268 10.46 -5.94 -0.32
CA TYR A 268 11.88 -5.78 -0.54
C TYR A 268 12.50 -4.78 0.43
N ASN A 269 11.90 -3.59 0.57
CA ASN A 269 12.37 -2.55 1.48
C ASN A 269 12.42 -3.06 2.92
N ARG A 270 11.33 -3.71 3.38
CA ARG A 270 11.29 -4.30 4.72
C ARG A 270 12.33 -5.39 4.94
N MET A 271 12.54 -6.25 3.94
CA MET A 271 13.58 -7.29 4.01
C MET A 271 14.98 -6.68 4.06
N SER A 272 15.24 -5.63 3.26
CA SER A 272 16.49 -4.88 3.28
C SER A 272 16.74 -4.28 4.67
N ASP A 273 15.74 -3.64 5.28
CA ASP A 273 15.87 -3.00 6.59
C ASP A 273 16.10 -4.03 7.70
N LEU A 274 15.34 -5.13 7.70
CA LEU A 274 15.55 -6.22 8.65
C LEU A 274 16.95 -6.86 8.52
N ARG A 275 17.47 -7.01 7.30
CA ARG A 275 18.84 -7.51 7.08
C ARG A 275 19.88 -6.57 7.68
N LYS A 276 19.72 -5.26 7.51
CA LYS A 276 20.60 -4.25 8.13
C LYS A 276 20.53 -4.30 9.66
N GLU A 277 19.34 -4.41 10.22
CA GLU A 277 19.12 -4.52 11.66
C GLU A 277 19.76 -5.78 12.24
N VAL A 278 19.56 -6.94 11.60
CA VAL A 278 20.19 -8.21 12.00
C VAL A 278 21.72 -8.11 11.97
N LEU A 279 22.30 -7.49 10.94
CA LEU A 279 23.75 -7.29 10.86
C LEU A 279 24.26 -6.38 11.99
N SER A 280 23.55 -5.29 12.27
CA SER A 280 23.89 -4.38 13.37
C SER A 280 23.81 -5.08 14.72
N LEU A 281 22.75 -5.83 14.98
CA LEU A 281 22.57 -6.59 16.23
C LEU A 281 23.65 -7.65 16.40
N LYS A 282 24.00 -8.39 15.34
CA LYS A 282 25.10 -9.36 15.38
C LYS A 282 26.43 -8.72 15.77
N LYS A 283 26.75 -7.55 15.21
CA LYS A 283 27.96 -6.80 15.58
C LYS A 283 27.93 -6.38 17.05
N ASN A 284 26.80 -5.88 17.52
CA ASN A 284 26.64 -5.45 18.91
C ASN A 284 26.77 -6.61 19.90
N VAL A 285 26.21 -7.78 19.57
CA VAL A 285 26.36 -9.01 20.36
C VAL A 285 27.83 -9.42 20.44
N LEU A 286 28.56 -9.42 19.32
CA LEU A 286 29.98 -9.78 19.28
C LEU A 286 30.83 -8.85 20.16
N VAL A 287 30.58 -7.53 20.07
CA VAL A 287 31.25 -6.54 20.94
C VAL A 287 30.90 -6.75 22.41
N ALA A 288 29.65 -7.08 22.73
CA ALA A 288 29.22 -7.38 24.09
C ALA A 288 29.89 -8.66 24.63
N GLU A 289 29.98 -9.72 23.83
CA GLU A 289 30.67 -10.97 24.17
C GLU A 289 32.17 -10.73 24.44
N GLU A 290 32.85 -9.95 23.59
CA GLU A 290 34.25 -9.57 23.80
C GLU A 290 34.44 -8.72 25.06
N ALA A 291 33.51 -7.80 25.36
CA ALA A 291 33.55 -7.00 26.57
C ALA A 291 33.31 -7.86 27.82
N ALA A 292 32.36 -8.79 27.77
CA ALA A 292 32.08 -9.76 28.83
C ALA A 292 33.29 -10.67 29.09
N ALA A 293 33.91 -11.19 28.03
CA ALA A 293 35.11 -12.02 28.13
C ALA A 293 36.28 -11.25 28.76
N ARG A 294 36.51 -9.99 28.36
CA ARG A 294 37.54 -9.12 28.96
C ARG A 294 37.26 -8.83 30.43
N ALA A 295 36.02 -8.48 30.79
CA ALA A 295 35.63 -8.20 32.17
C ALA A 295 35.81 -9.44 33.06
N LYS A 296 35.49 -10.63 32.54
CA LYS A 296 35.71 -11.90 33.24
C LYS A 296 37.20 -12.21 33.41
N ALA A 297 38.01 -12.05 32.35
CA ALA A 297 39.45 -12.27 32.43
C ALA A 297 40.15 -11.32 33.42
N GLU A 298 39.72 -10.05 33.50
CA GLU A 298 40.25 -9.07 34.46
C GLU A 298 39.88 -9.43 35.91
N LEU A 299 38.67 -9.95 36.12
CA LEU A 299 38.24 -10.49 37.41
C LEU A 299 39.12 -11.69 37.82
N ASP A 300 39.22 -12.69 36.94
CA ASP A 300 39.96 -13.94 37.21
C ASP A 300 41.45 -13.67 37.50
N ALA A 301 42.07 -12.74 36.74
CA ALA A 301 43.44 -12.30 36.96
C ALA A 301 43.61 -11.55 38.29
N SER A 302 42.61 -10.78 38.72
CA SER A 302 42.62 -10.06 40.00
C SER A 302 42.42 -11.00 41.19
N GLU A 303 41.57 -12.03 41.05
CA GLU A 303 41.40 -13.09 42.05
C GLU A 303 42.66 -13.95 42.20
N SER A 304 43.32 -14.29 41.08
CA SER A 304 44.57 -15.07 41.08
C SER A 304 45.72 -14.37 41.81
N LYS A 305 45.81 -13.03 41.69
CA LYS A 305 46.78 -12.20 42.45
C LYS A 305 46.48 -12.18 43.95
N LEU A 306 45.21 -12.39 44.34
CA LEU A 306 44.76 -12.46 45.73
C LEU A 306 45.07 -13.84 46.34
N THR A 307 44.96 -14.93 45.55
CA THR A 307 45.27 -16.30 46.00
C THR A 307 46.77 -16.60 46.14
N LEU A 308 47.63 -15.90 45.42
CA LEU A 308 49.10 -15.98 45.58
C LEU A 308 49.61 -15.26 46.85
N MET A 309 48.73 -14.62 47.62
CA MET A 309 49.08 -14.01 48.92
C MET A 309 48.85 -15.00 50.07
N ASN A 310 49.80 -15.91 50.27
CA ASN A 310 50.06 -16.69 51.48
C ASN A 310 51.58 -16.89 51.60
N GLY A 311 52.31 -15.78 51.75
CA GLY A 311 53.77 -15.78 51.74
C GLY A 311 54.41 -14.55 52.37
N GLU A 312 54.33 -13.37 51.74
CA GLU A 312 54.83 -12.08 52.30
C GLU A 312 54.38 -10.88 51.41
N PRO A 313 54.46 -9.61 51.87
CA PRO A 313 53.51 -8.56 51.49
C PRO A 313 53.89 -7.78 50.22
N VAL A 314 52.96 -7.71 49.27
CA VAL A 314 52.88 -6.60 48.29
C VAL A 314 51.41 -6.20 48.16
N MET A 315 51.16 -4.88 48.10
CA MET A 315 49.85 -4.22 48.03
C MET A 315 48.83 -4.95 47.14
N GLY A 316 47.99 -5.79 47.75
CA GLY A 316 46.86 -6.44 47.10
C GLY A 316 45.81 -5.43 46.65
N ASN A 317 45.09 -5.73 45.56
CA ASN A 317 43.98 -4.88 45.10
C ASN A 317 42.94 -4.72 46.23
N SER A 318 42.60 -3.46 46.57
CA SER A 318 41.63 -3.13 47.63
C SER A 318 40.31 -3.91 47.50
N PRO A 319 39.68 -4.33 48.62
CA PRO A 319 38.35 -4.97 48.63
C PRO A 319 37.28 -4.20 47.83
N VAL A 320 37.40 -2.86 47.79
CA VAL A 320 36.52 -1.98 47.02
C VAL A 320 36.72 -2.18 45.51
N LYS A 321 37.96 -2.39 45.06
CA LYS A 321 38.31 -2.66 43.66
C LYS A 321 37.79 -4.04 43.22
N MET A 322 37.92 -5.05 44.07
CA MET A 322 37.34 -6.39 43.84
C MET A 322 35.82 -6.36 43.70
N LYS A 323 35.12 -5.62 44.58
CA LYS A 323 33.66 -5.48 44.51
C LYS A 323 33.20 -4.75 43.23
N ARG A 324 33.98 -3.76 42.77
CA ARG A 324 33.73 -3.07 41.49
C ARG A 324 33.93 -3.99 40.29
N LEU A 325 35.00 -4.79 40.27
CA LEU A 325 35.28 -5.73 39.18
C LEU A 325 34.20 -6.83 39.09
N LYS A 326 33.74 -7.38 40.23
CA LYS A 326 32.58 -8.30 40.25
C LYS A 326 31.33 -7.66 39.67
N SER A 327 30.97 -6.46 40.15
CA SER A 327 29.80 -5.75 39.63
C SER A 327 29.92 -5.42 38.13
N HIS A 328 31.13 -5.18 37.62
CA HIS A 328 31.36 -4.91 36.21
C HIS A 328 31.23 -6.18 35.36
N ALA A 329 31.80 -7.31 35.81
CA ALA A 329 31.66 -8.60 35.14
C ALA A 329 30.21 -9.11 35.14
N ASP A 330 29.48 -8.93 36.24
CA ASP A 330 28.07 -9.34 36.34
C ASP A 330 27.14 -8.49 35.45
N LYS A 331 27.45 -7.20 35.25
CA LYS A 331 26.70 -6.32 34.33
C LYS A 331 27.00 -6.56 32.85
N ALA A 332 28.13 -7.19 32.55
CA ALA A 332 28.54 -7.50 31.18
C ALA A 332 28.00 -8.86 30.68
N LYS A 333 27.40 -9.66 31.58
CA LYS A 333 26.79 -10.97 31.31
C LYS A 333 25.38 -10.84 30.74
#